data_AF-A0A075X4W7-F1
#
_entry.id   AF-A0A075X4W7-F1
#
_cell.length_a   1.000
_cell.length_b   1.000
_cell.length_c   1.000
_cell.angle_alpha   90.00
_cell.angle_beta   90.00
_cell.angle_gamma   90.00
#
_symmetry.space_group_name_H-M   'P 1'
#
loop_
_entity.id
_entity.type
_entity.pdbx_description
1 polymer ?
#
loop_
_entity_poly.entity_id
_entity_poly.type
_entity_poly.pdbx_seq_one_letter_code
_entity_poly.pdbx_strand_id
1 'polypeptide(L)'
;LGESSDQIPKLYAYFSEHGQFYLVQEWIQGQTLTNLVETQGAISENQVREILLSLLSVLDYVHSKGIIHRDIKPDNIILRAVNNQPVLIDFGAVKETIRSIIATPNYLTQSLVIGTPGYMPSEQAVGRPVYATDIYSLGLTAIYLLTGKPPHELPTNQQTGEVIWQDFVPG
;
A
#
# COMPACT_ATOMS: atom_id res chain seq x y z
N LEU A 1 12.19 -7.13 -8.19
CA LEU A 1 10.81 -7.51 -7.78
C LEU A 1 9.94 -7.75 -9.02
N GLY A 2 9.64 -6.73 -9.84
CA GLY A 2 8.78 -6.89 -11.03
C GLY A 2 9.25 -7.83 -12.14
N GLU A 3 10.54 -8.18 -12.22
CA GLU A 3 11.01 -9.22 -13.15
C GLU A 3 10.61 -10.64 -12.73
N SER A 4 10.20 -10.85 -11.48
CA SER A 4 9.83 -12.17 -10.95
C SER A 4 8.40 -12.24 -10.44
N SER A 5 7.62 -11.16 -10.56
CA SER A 5 6.21 -11.10 -10.18
C SER A 5 5.47 -10.17 -11.15
N ASP A 6 4.40 -10.68 -11.75
CA ASP A 6 3.47 -9.95 -12.63
C ASP A 6 2.54 -8.99 -11.88
N GLN A 7 2.54 -9.06 -10.54
CA GLN A 7 1.76 -8.20 -9.64
C GLN A 7 2.59 -7.06 -9.04
N ILE A 8 3.82 -6.86 -9.53
CA ILE A 8 4.67 -5.72 -9.20
C ILE A 8 5.18 -5.13 -10.52
N PRO A 9 5.02 -3.81 -10.78
CA PRO A 9 5.50 -3.21 -12.02
C PRO A 9 6.99 -3.46 -12.25
N LYS A 10 7.36 -3.75 -13.50
CA LYS A 10 8.77 -3.77 -13.89
C LYS A 10 9.39 -2.38 -13.77
N LEU A 11 10.63 -2.31 -13.32
CA LEU A 11 11.42 -1.08 -13.33
C LEU A 11 12.32 -1.09 -14.57
N TYR A 12 12.12 -0.14 -15.48
CA TYR A 12 12.90 -0.04 -16.71
C TYR A 12 14.15 0.82 -16.55
N ALA A 13 14.04 1.95 -15.83
CA ALA A 13 15.16 2.85 -15.61
C ALA A 13 14.96 3.69 -14.35
N TYR A 14 16.06 4.23 -13.83
CA TYR A 14 16.06 5.32 -12.87
C TYR A 14 17.14 6.33 -13.25
N PHE A 15 16.90 7.61 -13.00
CA PHE A 15 17.87 8.67 -13.29
C PHE A 15 17.61 9.90 -12.43
N SER A 16 18.62 10.77 -12.32
CA SER A 16 18.51 12.05 -11.65
C SER A 16 18.80 13.18 -12.62
N GLU A 17 17.93 14.18 -12.69
CA GLU A 17 18.09 15.35 -13.55
C GLU A 17 17.56 16.59 -12.84
N HIS A 18 18.30 17.71 -12.92
CA HIS A 18 17.94 18.98 -12.26
C HIS A 18 17.57 18.87 -10.76
N GLY A 19 18.23 17.97 -10.03
CA GLY A 19 17.97 17.75 -8.60
C GLY A 19 16.69 16.96 -8.30
N GLN A 20 16.03 16.42 -9.32
CA GLN A 20 14.89 15.51 -9.20
C GLN A 20 15.32 14.09 -9.53
N PHE A 21 14.68 13.11 -8.88
CA PHE A 21 14.90 11.69 -9.13
C PHE A 21 13.68 11.10 -9.83
N TYR A 22 13.91 10.33 -10.89
CA TYR A 22 12.90 9.76 -11.75
C TYR A 22 12.97 8.23 -11.74
N LEU A 23 11.80 7.60 -11.75
CA LEU A 23 11.63 6.16 -11.92
C LEU A 23 10.77 5.93 -13.17
N VAL A 24 11.24 5.07 -14.07
CA VAL A 24 10.49 4.64 -15.27
C VAL A 24 10.06 3.19 -15.05
N GLN A 25 8.76 2.95 -15.01
CA GLN A 25 8.18 1.66 -14.64
C GLN A 25 7.13 1.19 -15.66
N GLU A 26 6.75 -0.08 -15.60
CA GLU A 26 5.64 -0.66 -16.36
C GLU A 26 4.35 0.14 -16.13
N TRP A 27 3.70 0.53 -17.22
CA TRP A 27 2.36 1.09 -17.16
C TRP A 27 1.32 -0.01 -16.95
N ILE A 28 0.62 0.05 -15.83
CA ILE A 28 -0.46 -0.89 -15.51
C ILE A 28 -1.79 -0.29 -15.95
N GLN A 29 -2.31 -0.75 -17.08
CA GLN A 29 -3.66 -0.37 -17.51
C GLN A 29 -4.70 -0.99 -16.58
N GLY A 30 -5.51 -0.16 -15.93
CA GLY A 30 -6.47 -0.58 -14.92
C GLY A 30 -7.04 0.59 -14.14
N GLN A 31 -7.72 0.29 -13.04
CA GLN A 31 -8.21 1.27 -12.09
C GLN A 31 -7.64 0.99 -10.70
N THR A 32 -7.36 2.03 -9.93
CA THR A 32 -7.02 1.87 -8.50
C THR A 32 -8.23 1.34 -7.73
N LEU A 33 -7.98 0.72 -6.59
CA LEU A 33 -9.08 0.33 -5.70
C LEU A 33 -9.85 1.54 -5.15
N THR A 34 -9.19 2.70 -4.98
CA THR A 34 -9.87 3.97 -4.67
C THR A 34 -10.91 4.29 -5.74
N ASN A 35 -10.49 4.35 -7.01
CA ASN A 35 -11.37 4.69 -8.12
C ASN A 35 -12.51 3.67 -8.25
N LEU A 36 -12.23 2.39 -8.03
CA LEU A 36 -13.26 1.35 -8.03
C LEU A 36 -14.34 1.63 -6.98
N VAL A 37 -13.95 1.91 -5.74
CA VAL A 37 -14.90 2.19 -4.65
C VAL A 37 -15.64 3.51 -4.86
N GLU A 38 -14.97 4.55 -5.33
CA GLU A 38 -15.61 5.84 -5.63
C GLU A 38 -16.66 5.74 -6.74
N THR A 39 -16.45 4.84 -7.71
CA THR A 39 -17.37 4.66 -8.86
C THR A 39 -18.48 3.66 -8.60
N GLN A 40 -18.21 2.59 -7.85
CA GLN A 40 -19.14 1.46 -7.67
C GLN A 40 -19.69 1.35 -6.24
N GLY A 41 -19.14 2.10 -5.29
CA GLY A 41 -19.42 1.96 -3.87
C GLY A 41 -18.61 0.81 -3.25
N ALA A 42 -19.09 0.33 -2.11
CA ALA A 42 -18.46 -0.80 -1.42
C ALA A 42 -18.45 -2.07 -2.30
N ILE A 43 -17.41 -2.87 -2.12
CA ILE A 43 -17.14 -4.09 -2.88
C ILE A 43 -17.63 -5.29 -2.06
N SER A 44 -18.15 -6.31 -2.76
CA SER A 44 -18.62 -7.55 -2.12
C SER A 44 -17.50 -8.26 -1.34
N GLU A 45 -17.87 -8.93 -0.23
CA GLU A 45 -16.91 -9.68 0.60
C GLU A 45 -16.09 -10.70 -0.19
N ASN A 46 -16.72 -11.41 -1.15
CA ASN A 46 -16.02 -12.38 -2.00
C ASN A 46 -14.92 -11.72 -2.84
N GLN A 47 -15.21 -10.58 -3.48
CA GLN A 47 -14.22 -9.85 -4.27
C GLN A 47 -13.10 -9.30 -3.39
N VAL A 48 -13.43 -8.75 -2.21
CA VAL A 48 -12.41 -8.31 -1.24
C VAL A 48 -11.51 -9.47 -0.83
N ARG A 49 -12.09 -10.64 -0.53
CA ARG A 49 -11.34 -11.86 -0.19
C ARG A 49 -10.39 -12.29 -1.30
N GLU A 50 -10.84 -12.29 -2.56
CA GLU A 50 -10.00 -12.62 -3.72
C GLU A 50 -8.83 -11.66 -3.88
N ILE A 51 -9.08 -10.35 -3.75
CA ILE A 51 -8.03 -9.31 -3.78
C ILE A 51 -7.01 -9.55 -2.66
N LEU A 52 -7.48 -9.81 -1.43
CA LEU A 52 -6.60 -10.06 -0.29
C LEU A 52 -5.73 -11.30 -0.46
N LEU A 53 -6.30 -12.43 -0.87
CA LEU A 53 -5.54 -13.67 -1.09
C LEU A 53 -4.47 -13.48 -2.17
N SER A 54 -4.80 -12.74 -3.24
CA SER A 54 -3.85 -12.40 -4.29
C SER A 54 -2.71 -11.51 -3.77
N LEU A 55 -3.03 -10.44 -3.04
CA LEU A 55 -2.03 -9.53 -2.47
C LEU A 55 -1.17 -10.18 -1.39
N LEU A 56 -1.71 -11.08 -0.57
CA LEU A 56 -0.94 -11.81 0.44
C LEU A 56 0.19 -12.63 -0.19
N SER A 57 -0.02 -13.20 -1.38
CA SER A 57 1.03 -13.91 -2.12
C SER A 57 2.14 -12.96 -2.59
N VAL A 58 1.78 -11.73 -2.96
CA VAL A 58 2.74 -10.67 -3.31
C VAL A 58 3.52 -10.23 -2.08
N LEU A 59 2.85 -10.03 -0.94
CA LEU A 59 3.51 -9.65 0.31
C LEU A 59 4.46 -10.73 0.82
N ASP A 60 4.07 -12.00 0.74
CA ASP A 60 4.96 -13.12 1.07
C ASP A 60 6.24 -13.05 0.24
N TYR A 61 6.13 -12.88 -1.09
CA TYR A 61 7.29 -12.71 -1.97
C TYR A 61 8.15 -11.49 -1.60
N VAL A 62 7.53 -10.33 -1.36
CA VAL A 62 8.25 -9.08 -1.01
C VAL A 62 8.97 -9.23 0.33
N HIS A 63 8.31 -9.78 1.34
CA HIS A 63 8.85 -10.03 2.68
C HIS A 63 9.95 -11.09 2.64
N SER A 64 9.84 -12.10 1.77
CA SER A 64 10.90 -13.08 1.52
C SER A 64 12.20 -12.45 0.98
N LYS A 65 12.15 -11.21 0.47
CA LYS A 65 13.31 -10.44 0.02
C LYS A 65 13.81 -9.45 1.07
N GLY A 66 13.25 -9.47 2.28
CA GLY A 66 13.61 -8.54 3.37
C GLY A 66 13.08 -7.12 3.16
N ILE A 67 12.06 -6.96 2.32
CA ILE A 67 11.48 -5.65 1.98
C ILE A 67 10.13 -5.51 2.69
N ILE A 68 9.83 -4.31 3.19
CA ILE A 68 8.50 -3.93 3.70
C ILE A 68 7.99 -2.82 2.76
N HIS A 69 6.76 -2.92 2.28
CA HIS A 69 6.18 -1.97 1.32
C HIS A 69 5.98 -0.58 1.95
N ARG A 70 5.42 -0.51 3.17
CA ARG A 70 5.21 0.69 4.01
C ARG A 70 4.18 1.71 3.53
N ASP A 71 3.59 1.54 2.36
CA ASP A 71 2.56 2.44 1.84
C ASP A 71 1.43 1.65 1.15
N ILE A 72 0.98 0.54 1.74
CA ILE A 72 -0.16 -0.22 1.19
C ILE A 72 -1.44 0.55 1.48
N LYS A 73 -2.21 0.82 0.43
CA LYS A 73 -3.50 1.51 0.49
C LYS A 73 -4.24 1.33 -0.84
N PRO A 74 -5.54 1.66 -0.91
CA PRO A 74 -6.32 1.52 -2.15
C PRO A 74 -5.73 2.25 -3.38
N ASP A 75 -5.08 3.40 -3.19
CA ASP A 75 -4.45 4.15 -4.29
C ASP A 75 -3.27 3.41 -4.91
N ASN A 76 -2.57 2.60 -4.12
CA ASN A 76 -1.35 1.91 -4.51
C ASN A 76 -1.63 0.47 -4.98
N ILE A 77 -2.89 0.13 -5.27
CA ILE A 77 -3.29 -1.16 -5.80
C ILE A 77 -4.15 -0.93 -7.04
N ILE A 78 -3.69 -1.39 -8.20
CA ILE A 78 -4.41 -1.30 -9.47
C ILE A 78 -5.00 -2.67 -9.81
N LEU A 79 -6.30 -2.73 -10.11
CA LEU A 79 -6.89 -3.89 -10.77
C LEU A 79 -6.60 -3.81 -12.26
N ARG A 80 -5.73 -4.70 -12.74
CA ARG A 80 -5.30 -4.75 -14.14
C ARG A 80 -6.50 -5.06 -15.04
N ALA A 81 -6.76 -4.21 -16.04
CA ALA A 81 -7.97 -4.27 -16.86
C ALA A 81 -8.16 -5.60 -17.62
N VAL A 82 -7.06 -6.29 -17.92
CA VAL A 82 -7.08 -7.50 -18.77
C VAL A 82 -7.61 -8.73 -18.03
N ASN A 83 -7.47 -8.79 -16.70
CA ASN A 83 -7.74 -9.99 -15.90
C ASN A 83 -8.20 -9.71 -14.45
N ASN A 84 -8.41 -8.45 -14.08
CA ASN A 84 -8.72 -8.00 -12.72
C ASN A 84 -7.71 -8.41 -11.64
N GLN A 85 -6.47 -8.77 -12.02
CA GLN A 85 -5.44 -9.12 -11.06
C GLN A 85 -4.95 -7.85 -10.34
N PRO A 86 -4.90 -7.83 -9.00
CA PRO A 86 -4.38 -6.69 -8.27
C PRO A 86 -2.86 -6.59 -8.44
N VAL A 87 -2.39 -5.40 -8.79
CA VAL A 87 -0.98 -5.07 -8.97
C VAL A 87 -0.61 -4.04 -7.90
N LEU A 88 0.38 -4.38 -7.08
CA LEU A 88 0.89 -3.51 -6.01
C LEU A 88 1.95 -2.56 -6.57
N ILE A 89 1.71 -1.25 -6.42
CA ILE A 89 2.57 -0.18 -6.97
C ILE A 89 3.11 0.71 -5.84
N ASP A 90 4.03 1.63 -6.18
CA ASP A 90 4.45 2.71 -5.27
C ASP A 90 5.06 2.29 -3.93
N PHE A 91 6.09 1.42 -4.00
CA PHE A 91 6.83 0.94 -2.84
C PHE A 91 7.45 2.10 -2.02
N GLY A 92 6.93 2.32 -0.81
CA GLY A 92 7.41 3.35 0.11
C GLY A 92 8.89 3.21 0.47
N ALA A 93 9.41 1.98 0.54
CA ALA A 93 10.84 1.72 0.77
C ALA A 93 11.77 2.31 -0.31
N VAL A 94 11.28 2.43 -1.55
CA VAL A 94 12.05 3.07 -2.64
C VAL A 94 12.16 4.57 -2.40
N LYS A 95 11.08 5.20 -1.90
CA LYS A 95 11.04 6.63 -1.56
C LYS A 95 12.06 6.97 -0.45
N GLU A 96 12.28 6.07 0.51
CA GLU A 96 13.30 6.22 1.56
C GLU A 96 14.72 6.21 0.98
N THR A 97 15.01 5.23 0.12
CA THR A 97 16.34 5.05 -0.49
C THR A 97 16.71 6.23 -1.39
N ILE A 98 15.74 6.74 -2.16
CA ILE A 98 15.96 7.93 -2.98
C ILE A 98 16.30 9.14 -2.11
N ARG A 99 15.57 9.33 -1.00
CA ARG A 99 15.81 10.47 -0.12
C ARG A 99 17.10 10.35 0.68
N SER A 100 17.55 9.16 1.05
CA SER A 100 18.86 8.99 1.69
C SER A 100 20.02 9.31 0.75
N ILE A 101 19.87 9.04 -0.56
CA ILE A 101 20.86 9.41 -1.59
C ILE A 101 20.90 10.93 -1.81
N ILE A 102 19.76 11.61 -1.69
CA ILE A 102 19.65 13.07 -1.90
C ILE A 102 19.95 13.87 -0.63
N ALA A 103 19.76 13.29 0.57
CA ALA A 103 19.96 13.97 1.84
C ALA A 103 21.44 14.06 2.24
N THR A 104 21.81 15.16 2.89
CA THR A 104 23.16 15.38 3.45
C THR A 104 23.45 14.41 4.61
N PRO A 105 24.72 13.98 4.80
CA PRO A 105 25.08 12.82 5.64
C PRO A 105 24.72 12.90 7.14
N ASN A 106 24.34 14.07 7.66
CA ASN A 106 24.17 14.30 9.10
C ASN A 106 22.74 14.05 9.65
N TYR A 107 21.79 13.58 8.83
CA TYR A 107 20.39 13.37 9.24
C TYR A 107 19.91 11.90 9.19
N LEU A 108 20.82 10.93 9.20
CA LEU A 108 20.52 9.52 8.88
C LEU A 108 20.05 8.63 10.06
N THR A 109 19.63 9.17 11.20
CA THR A 109 19.38 8.33 12.41
C THR A 109 17.92 8.03 12.74
N GLN A 110 16.94 8.52 11.98
CA GLN A 110 15.55 8.10 12.10
C GLN A 110 15.06 7.65 10.72
N SER A 111 14.55 6.41 10.61
CA SER A 111 13.76 6.05 9.43
C SER A 111 12.59 7.04 9.40
N LEU A 112 12.55 7.87 8.35
CA LEU A 112 11.53 8.89 8.23
C LEU A 112 10.17 8.20 8.16
N VAL A 113 9.19 8.80 8.85
CA VAL A 113 7.81 8.32 8.83
C VAL A 113 7.28 8.44 7.38
N ILE A 114 7.21 7.32 6.68
CA ILE A 114 6.68 7.18 5.32
C ILE A 114 5.36 6.42 5.42
N GLY A 115 4.38 6.82 4.62
CA GLY A 115 3.09 6.17 4.48
C GLY A 115 1.94 7.15 4.62
N THR A 116 0.73 6.67 4.33
CA THR A 116 -0.47 7.52 4.29
C THR A 116 -1.18 7.53 5.66
N PRO A 117 -1.46 8.71 6.25
CA PRO A 117 -2.24 8.81 7.49
C PRO A 117 -3.54 8.03 7.40
N GLY A 118 -3.88 7.31 8.46
CA GLY A 118 -5.05 6.43 8.50
C GLY A 118 -4.80 5.01 8.03
N TYR A 119 -3.77 4.73 7.21
CA TYR A 119 -3.37 3.35 6.83
C TYR A 119 -2.12 2.87 7.58
N MET A 120 -1.43 3.78 8.27
CA MET A 120 -0.16 3.57 8.93
C MET A 120 -0.34 3.07 10.38
N PRO A 121 0.26 1.94 10.77
CA PRO A 121 0.25 1.49 12.16
C PRO A 121 1.29 2.22 13.03
N SER A 122 1.20 2.05 14.35
CA SER A 122 1.99 2.81 15.32
C SER A 122 3.49 2.53 15.22
N GLU A 123 3.91 1.30 14.94
CA GLU A 123 5.31 0.95 14.77
C GLU A 123 5.94 1.64 13.55
N GLN A 124 5.17 1.87 12.48
CA GLN A 124 5.62 2.67 11.34
C GLN A 124 5.64 4.17 11.67
N ALA A 125 4.66 4.66 12.44
CA ALA A 125 4.61 6.05 12.89
C ALA A 125 5.81 6.44 13.77
N VAL A 126 6.42 5.47 14.47
CA VAL A 126 7.66 5.69 15.25
C VAL A 126 8.93 5.29 14.50
N GLY A 127 8.85 5.03 13.19
CA GLY A 127 9.99 4.72 12.34
C GLY A 127 10.61 3.33 12.60
N ARG A 128 9.80 2.36 13.01
CA ARG A 128 10.21 0.96 13.26
C ARG A 128 9.27 -0.04 12.56
N PRO A 129 9.12 0.05 11.23
CA PRO A 129 8.24 -0.86 10.50
C PRO A 129 8.72 -2.31 10.60
N VAL A 130 7.77 -3.23 10.69
CA VAL A 130 7.99 -4.69 10.69
C VAL A 130 7.14 -5.32 9.58
N TYR A 131 7.28 -6.62 9.29
CA TYR A 131 6.47 -7.25 8.24
C TYR A 131 4.95 -7.15 8.50
N ALA A 132 4.54 -7.19 9.78
CA ALA A 132 3.14 -7.01 10.18
C ALA A 132 2.58 -5.60 9.85
N THR A 133 3.46 -4.61 9.60
CA THR A 133 3.06 -3.26 9.19
C THR A 133 2.29 -3.28 7.88
N ASP A 134 2.77 -4.04 6.89
CA ASP A 134 2.08 -4.19 5.60
C ASP A 134 0.74 -4.92 5.76
N ILE A 135 0.68 -5.91 6.66
CA ILE A 135 -0.54 -6.68 6.95
C ILE A 135 -1.60 -5.78 7.57
N TYR A 136 -1.22 -4.89 8.49
CA TYR A 136 -2.12 -3.91 9.07
C TYR A 136 -2.71 -2.98 8.00
N SER A 137 -1.85 -2.39 7.16
CA SER A 137 -2.27 -1.50 6.08
C SER A 137 -3.17 -2.20 5.04
N LEU A 138 -2.89 -3.48 4.74
CA LEU A 138 -3.75 -4.31 3.91
C LEU A 138 -5.13 -4.57 4.56
N GLY A 139 -5.17 -4.76 5.88
CA GLY A 139 -6.41 -4.88 6.65
C GLY A 139 -7.28 -3.62 6.58
N LEU A 140 -6.67 -2.43 6.75
CA LEU A 140 -7.41 -1.17 6.60
C LEU A 140 -7.84 -0.91 5.16
N THR A 141 -7.06 -1.37 4.18
CA THR A 141 -7.49 -1.39 2.78
C THR A 141 -8.75 -2.24 2.62
N ALA A 142 -8.78 -3.47 3.17
CA ALA A 142 -9.96 -4.33 3.10
C ALA A 142 -11.21 -3.68 3.71
N ILE A 143 -11.06 -3.05 4.88
CA ILE A 143 -12.15 -2.34 5.56
C ILE A 143 -12.69 -1.22 4.67
N TYR A 144 -11.82 -0.43 4.04
CA TYR A 144 -12.24 0.58 3.08
C TYR A 144 -13.03 -0.03 1.92
N LEU A 145 -12.58 -1.16 1.34
CA LEU A 145 -13.31 -1.81 0.25
C LEU A 145 -14.69 -2.30 0.69
N LEU A 146 -14.81 -2.85 1.90
CA LEU A 146 -16.08 -3.40 2.42
C LEU A 146 -17.08 -2.33 2.84
N THR A 147 -16.62 -1.16 3.25
CA THR A 147 -17.47 -0.11 3.83
C THR A 147 -17.65 1.09 2.90
N GLY A 148 -16.75 1.27 1.94
CA GLY A 148 -16.63 2.52 1.18
C GLY A 148 -16.17 3.71 2.02
N LYS A 149 -15.76 3.50 3.28
CA LYS A 149 -15.43 4.55 4.24
C LYS A 149 -13.93 4.62 4.50
N PRO A 150 -13.29 5.77 4.26
CA PRO A 150 -11.86 5.91 4.55
C PRO A 150 -11.60 5.78 6.06
N PRO A 151 -10.41 5.33 6.50
CA PRO A 151 -10.14 5.05 7.91
C PRO A 151 -10.43 6.19 8.89
N HIS A 152 -10.28 7.46 8.46
CA HIS A 152 -10.54 8.62 9.31
C HIS A 152 -12.02 8.92 9.55
N GLU A 153 -12.92 8.33 8.76
CA GLU A 153 -14.38 8.40 8.97
C GLU A 153 -14.89 7.30 9.92
N LEU A 154 -14.06 6.30 10.24
CA LEU A 154 -14.45 5.17 11.07
C LEU A 154 -14.10 5.42 12.54
N PRO A 155 -15.01 5.11 13.48
CA PRO A 155 -14.71 5.20 14.89
C PRO A 155 -13.68 4.15 15.32
N THR A 156 -12.97 4.45 16.40
CA THR A 156 -11.99 3.54 17.00
C THR A 156 -12.37 3.24 18.44
N ASN A 157 -12.22 2.00 18.86
CA ASN A 157 -12.38 1.60 20.25
C ASN A 157 -11.28 2.27 21.11
N GLN A 158 -11.68 3.06 22.11
CA GLN A 158 -10.74 3.82 22.94
C GLN A 158 -9.82 2.95 23.82
N GLN A 159 -10.22 1.71 24.10
CA GLN A 159 -9.46 0.79 24.95
C GLN A 159 -8.50 -0.08 24.13
N THR A 160 -8.95 -0.59 22.98
CA THR A 160 -8.16 -1.52 22.16
C THR A 160 -7.43 -0.85 21.00
N GLY A 161 -7.87 0.34 20.57
CA GLY A 161 -7.37 0.99 19.36
C GLY A 161 -7.86 0.35 18.06
N GLU A 162 -8.80 -0.60 18.13
CA GLU A 162 -9.36 -1.27 16.96
C GLU A 162 -10.39 -0.40 16.24
N VAL A 163 -10.36 -0.41 14.91
CA VAL A 163 -11.35 0.25 14.08
C VAL A 163 -12.69 -0.47 14.21
N ILE A 164 -13.76 0.27 14.45
CA ILE A 164 -15.13 -0.23 14.53
C ILE A 164 -15.78 0.03 13.16
N TRP A 165 -15.94 -1.02 12.35
CA TRP A 165 -16.29 -0.88 10.93
C TRP A 165 -17.45 -1.76 10.46
N GLN A 166 -17.78 -2.82 11.20
CA GLN A 166 -18.76 -3.82 10.78
C GLN A 166 -20.15 -3.22 10.54
N ASP A 167 -20.54 -2.21 11.32
CA ASP A 167 -21.82 -1.50 11.20
C ASP A 167 -21.93 -0.68 9.90
N PHE A 168 -20.83 -0.50 9.18
CA PHE A 168 -20.75 0.27 7.93
C PHE A 168 -20.70 -0.62 6.68
N VAL A 169 -20.69 -1.94 6.83
CA VAL A 169 -20.75 -2.87 5.70
C VAL A 169 -22.18 -2.92 5.16
N PRO A 170 -22.41 -2.66 3.86
CA PRO A 170 -23.74 -2.83 3.27
C PRO A 170 -24.20 -4.29 3.39
N GLY A 171 -25.46 -4.49 3.79
CA GLY A 171 -26.08 -5.82 3.92
C GLY A 171 -26.36 -6.52 2.60
#